data_AF-A7TGY7-F1
#
_entry.id   AF-A7TGY7-F1
#
_cell.length_a   1.000
_cell.length_b   1.000
_cell.length_c   1.000
_cell.angle_alpha   90.00
_cell.angle_beta   90.00
_cell.angle_gamma   90.00
#
_symmetry.space_group_name_H-M   'P 1'
#
loop_
_entity.id
_entity.type
_entity.pdbx_description
1 polymer ?
#
loop_
_entity_poly.entity_id
_entity_poly.type
_entity_poly.pdbx_seq_one_letter_code
_entity_poly.pdbx_strand_id
1 'polypeptide(L)'
;MTSIVQPPELIATSVDEQVQYKIELLLHVNSILLSRLLSLTNNSSITINSLPENLQNISSQYLKRIHSNLQCISQMNQGLLNSKPLILDPPQQLSTPNDSSNVNPQQDLLAKFYLLLNRVFEIWQ
;
A
#
# COMPACT_ATOMS: atom_id res chain seq x y z
N MET A 1 42.43 26.15 19.39
CA MET A 1 42.04 25.11 18.43
C MET A 1 40.70 24.56 18.88
N THR A 2 39.61 25.16 18.43
CA THR A 2 38.24 24.72 18.73
C THR A 2 37.79 23.78 17.62
N SER A 3 37.78 22.48 17.89
CA SER A 3 37.16 21.50 17.02
C SER A 3 35.66 21.79 16.96
N ILE A 4 35.20 22.26 15.81
CA ILE A 4 33.78 22.36 15.49
C ILE A 4 33.29 20.92 15.32
N VAL A 5 32.56 20.43 16.33
CA VAL A 5 31.82 19.17 16.20
C VAL A 5 30.64 19.48 15.28
N GLN A 6 30.80 19.14 14.00
CA GLN A 6 29.72 19.21 13.03
C GLN A 6 28.62 18.24 13.50
N PRO A 7 27.37 18.71 13.69
CA PRO A 7 26.28 17.83 14.06
C PRO A 7 26.13 16.76 12.97
N PRO A 8 25.69 15.53 13.31
CA PRO A 8 25.49 14.49 12.31
C PRO A 8 24.50 15.04 11.29
N GLU A 9 24.96 15.26 10.06
CA GLU A 9 24.09 15.57 8.94
C GLU A 9 23.06 14.45 8.90
N LEU A 10 21.81 14.77 9.22
CA LEU A 10 20.68 13.94 8.85
C LEU A 10 20.81 13.76 7.35
N ILE A 11 21.30 12.61 6.91
CA ILE A 11 21.58 12.31 5.50
C ILE A 11 20.29 12.61 4.75
N ALA A 12 20.26 13.76 4.07
CA ALA A 12 19.13 14.16 3.26
C ALA A 12 19.09 13.17 2.10
N THR A 13 18.15 12.22 2.17
CA THR A 13 17.94 11.20 1.15
C THR A 13 17.70 11.91 -0.18
N SER A 14 18.41 11.52 -1.25
CA SER A 14 18.27 12.18 -2.55
C SER A 14 16.85 12.02 -3.09
N VAL A 15 16.42 12.94 -3.95
CA VAL A 15 15.08 12.89 -4.56
C VAL A 15 14.86 11.57 -5.30
N ASP A 16 15.90 11.07 -6.00
CA ASP A 16 15.84 9.80 -6.71
C ASP A 16 15.64 8.62 -5.74
N GLU A 17 16.38 8.59 -4.62
CA GLU A 17 16.19 7.56 -3.59
C GLU A 17 14.80 7.62 -2.95
N GLN A 18 14.26 8.81 -2.71
CA GLN A 18 12.90 8.98 -2.19
C GLN A 18 11.85 8.43 -3.17
N VAL A 19 12.03 8.69 -4.47
CA VAL A 19 11.15 8.16 -5.53
C VAL A 19 11.24 6.65 -5.61
N GLN A 20 12.45 6.08 -5.59
CA GLN A 20 12.64 4.63 -5.60
C GLN A 20 11.97 3.98 -4.38
N TYR A 21 12.17 4.54 -3.19
CA TYR A 21 11.52 4.02 -1.98
C TYR A 21 9.98 4.08 -2.07
N LYS A 22 9.42 5.18 -2.57
CA LYS A 22 7.97 5.30 -2.79
C LYS A 22 7.46 4.22 -3.76
N ILE A 23 8.19 3.96 -4.85
CA ILE A 23 7.86 2.92 -5.83
C ILE A 23 7.92 1.53 -5.18
N GLU A 24 9.00 1.23 -4.46
CA GLU A 24 9.16 -0.05 -3.74
C GLU A 24 8.03 -0.29 -2.75
N LEU A 25 7.65 0.73 -1.98
CA LEU A 25 6.56 0.65 -1.02
C LEU A 25 5.21 0.38 -1.71
N LEU A 26 4.91 1.08 -2.81
CA LEU A 26 3.69 0.85 -3.60
C LEU A 26 3.65 -0.57 -4.20
N LEU A 27 4.79 -1.05 -4.72
CA LEU A 27 4.91 -2.42 -5.25
C LEU A 27 4.75 -3.47 -4.15
N HIS A 28 5.31 -3.22 -2.96
CA HIS A 28 5.15 -4.11 -1.82
C HIS A 28 3.70 -4.21 -1.37
N VAL A 29 3.00 -3.07 -1.26
CA VAL A 29 1.56 -3.03 -0.97
C VAL A 29 0.77 -3.80 -2.04
N ASN A 30 1.10 -3.64 -3.32
CA ASN A 30 0.47 -4.39 -4.41
C ASN A 30 0.68 -5.91 -4.28
N SER A 31 1.88 -6.35 -3.88
CA SER A 31 2.15 -7.77 -3.64
C SER A 31 1.24 -8.36 -2.55
N ILE A 32 1.05 -7.63 -1.44
CA ILE A 32 0.15 -8.04 -0.35
C ILE A 32 -1.30 -8.09 -0.83
N LEU A 33 -1.75 -7.07 -1.57
CA LEU A 33 -3.11 -7.02 -2.12
C LEU A 33 -3.38 -8.19 -3.08
N LEU A 34 -2.44 -8.49 -3.96
CA LEU A 34 -2.52 -9.61 -4.91
C LEU A 34 -2.56 -10.95 -4.19
N SER A 35 -1.70 -11.15 -3.17
CA SER A 35 -1.71 -12.37 -2.37
C SER A 35 -3.08 -12.62 -1.73
N ARG A 36 -3.72 -11.58 -1.19
CA ARG A 36 -5.07 -11.68 -0.62
C ARG A 36 -6.14 -11.96 -1.64
N LEU A 37 -6.07 -11.26 -2.78
CA LEU A 37 -6.98 -11.50 -3.90
C LEU A 37 -6.88 -12.96 -4.36
N LEU A 38 -5.66 -13.49 -4.45
CA LEU A 38 -5.42 -14.88 -4.82
C LEU A 38 -5.95 -15.85 -3.75
N SER A 39 -5.77 -15.58 -2.47
CA SER A 39 -6.35 -16.41 -1.39
C SER A 39 -7.88 -16.44 -1.44
N LEU A 40 -8.52 -15.34 -1.85
CA LEU A 40 -9.97 -15.29 -2.04
C LEU A 40 -10.43 -16.14 -3.24
N THR A 41 -9.66 -16.17 -4.33
CA THR A 41 -10.04 -16.91 -5.56
C THR A 41 -9.60 -18.37 -5.56
N ASN A 42 -8.47 -18.72 -4.92
CA ASN A 42 -7.91 -20.06 -4.89
C ASN A 42 -8.73 -21.05 -4.06
N ASN A 43 -9.47 -20.58 -3.06
CA ASN A 43 -10.42 -21.43 -2.34
C ASN A 43 -11.57 -21.90 -3.24
N SER A 44 -11.68 -21.40 -4.46
CA SER A 44 -12.88 -21.59 -5.28
C SER A 44 -12.58 -22.09 -6.70
N SER A 45 -11.37 -21.94 -7.25
CA SER A 45 -11.09 -22.25 -8.68
C SER A 45 -12.10 -21.59 -9.63
N ILE A 46 -12.64 -20.45 -9.19
CA ILE A 46 -13.83 -19.79 -9.73
C ILE A 46 -13.44 -18.35 -10.07
N THR A 47 -13.87 -17.87 -11.23
CA THR A 47 -13.68 -16.48 -11.68
C THR A 47 -14.25 -15.49 -10.67
N ILE A 48 -13.67 -14.28 -10.56
CA ILE A 48 -14.14 -13.25 -9.59
C ILE A 48 -15.65 -13.01 -9.70
N ASN A 49 -16.19 -13.00 -10.92
CA ASN A 49 -17.63 -12.77 -11.21
C ASN A 49 -18.59 -13.83 -10.65
N SER A 50 -18.06 -14.95 -10.19
CA SER A 50 -18.82 -16.09 -9.67
C SER A 50 -18.66 -16.27 -8.15
N LEU A 51 -17.93 -15.37 -7.50
CA LEU A 51 -17.89 -15.28 -6.05
C LEU A 51 -19.22 -14.72 -5.49
N PRO A 52 -19.55 -14.96 -4.22
CA PRO A 52 -20.58 -14.22 -3.51
C PRO A 52 -20.39 -12.70 -3.62
N GLU A 53 -21.49 -11.93 -3.70
CA GLU A 53 -21.47 -10.47 -3.94
C GLU A 53 -20.55 -9.70 -2.98
N ASN A 54 -20.54 -10.07 -1.70
CA ASN A 54 -19.64 -9.49 -0.71
C ASN A 54 -18.15 -9.70 -1.08
N LEU A 55 -17.80 -10.91 -1.53
CA LEU A 55 -16.43 -11.24 -1.95
C LEU A 55 -16.06 -10.60 -3.30
N GLN A 56 -17.03 -10.45 -4.21
CA GLN A 56 -16.83 -9.68 -5.45
C GLN A 56 -16.50 -8.22 -5.16
N ASN A 57 -17.25 -7.60 -4.26
CA ASN A 57 -17.04 -6.21 -3.86
C ASN A 57 -15.64 -6.01 -3.25
N ILE A 58 -15.19 -6.93 -2.39
CA ILE A 58 -13.85 -6.88 -1.79
C ILE A 58 -12.77 -7.07 -2.85
N SER A 59 -12.94 -8.04 -3.75
CA SER A 59 -12.02 -8.27 -4.85
C SER A 59 -11.89 -7.03 -5.74
N SER A 60 -13.01 -6.36 -6.04
CA SER A 60 -13.04 -5.08 -6.76
C SER A 60 -12.29 -3.99 -6.00
N GLN A 61 -12.44 -3.88 -4.68
CA GLN A 61 -11.71 -2.91 -3.87
C GLN A 61 -10.20 -3.12 -3.90
N TYR A 62 -9.72 -4.36 -3.85
CA TYR A 62 -8.29 -4.67 -3.98
C TYR A 62 -7.76 -4.32 -5.37
N LEU A 63 -8.49 -4.67 -6.43
CA LEU A 63 -8.11 -4.33 -7.81
C LEU A 63 -8.03 -2.82 -8.03
N LYS A 64 -9.00 -2.04 -7.52
CA LYS A 64 -8.97 -0.58 -7.60
C LYS A 64 -7.73 0.02 -6.91
N ARG A 65 -7.32 -0.53 -5.77
CA ARG A 65 -6.11 -0.12 -5.04
C ARG A 65 -4.83 -0.45 -5.80
N ILE A 66 -4.75 -1.66 -6.35
CA ILE A 66 -3.61 -2.07 -7.19
C ILE A 66 -3.47 -1.12 -8.38
N HIS A 67 -4.57 -0.82 -9.07
CA HIS A 67 -4.58 0.10 -10.21
C HIS A 67 -4.13 1.51 -9.79
N SER A 68 -4.68 2.04 -8.70
CA SER A 68 -4.29 3.34 -8.13
C SER A 68 -2.78 3.43 -7.84
N ASN A 69 -2.21 2.38 -7.25
CA ASN A 69 -0.79 2.33 -6.93
C ASN A 69 0.08 2.27 -8.21
N LEU A 70 -0.31 1.45 -9.20
CA LEU A 70 0.39 1.36 -10.49
C LEU A 70 0.33 2.68 -11.27
N GLN A 71 -0.80 3.37 -11.22
CA GLN A 71 -0.96 4.69 -11.82
C GLN A 71 -0.01 5.70 -11.18
N CYS A 72 0.11 5.71 -9.85
CA CYS A 72 1.06 6.57 -9.14
C CYS A 72 2.52 6.25 -9.52
N ILE A 73 2.89 4.97 -9.62
CA ILE A 73 4.23 4.56 -10.09
C ILE A 73 4.48 5.10 -11.51
N SER A 74 3.51 4.95 -12.41
CA SER A 74 3.62 5.44 -13.78
C SER A 74 3.86 6.96 -13.83
N GLN A 75 3.15 7.72 -12.99
CA GLN A 75 3.33 9.17 -12.87
C GLN A 75 4.73 9.53 -12.36
N MET A 76 5.22 8.87 -11.30
CA MET A 76 6.58 9.10 -10.80
C MET A 76 7.64 8.81 -11.87
N ASN A 77 7.49 7.71 -12.62
CA ASN A 77 8.40 7.36 -13.71
C ASN A 77 8.36 8.35 -14.89
N GLN A 78 7.30 9.14 -15.01
CA GLN A 78 7.18 10.24 -15.99
C GLN A 78 7.72 11.58 -15.45
N GLY A 79 8.27 11.61 -14.24
CA GLY A 79 8.82 12.82 -13.60
C GLY A 79 7.81 13.57 -12.74
N LEU A 80 6.60 13.06 -12.51
CA LEU A 80 5.64 13.64 -11.56
C LEU A 80 5.94 13.15 -10.14
N LEU A 81 7.00 13.71 -9.54
CA LEU A 81 7.57 13.27 -8.25
C LEU A 81 6.59 13.42 -7.05
N ASN A 82 5.62 14.32 -7.20
CA ASN A 82 4.63 14.67 -6.17
C ASN A 82 3.31 13.91 -6.37
N SER A 83 3.27 12.95 -7.29
CA SER A 83 2.12 12.07 -7.48
C SER A 83 1.85 11.27 -6.19
N LYS A 84 0.58 11.04 -5.93
CA LYS A 84 0.11 10.24 -4.79
C LYS A 84 -0.91 9.22 -5.31
N PRO A 85 -0.96 8.01 -4.73
CA PRO A 85 -2.05 7.10 -5.05
C PRO A 85 -3.39 7.74 -4.67
N LEU A 86 -4.39 7.57 -5.53
CA LEU A 86 -5.75 8.08 -5.32
C LEU A 86 -6.42 7.46 -4.09
N ILE A 87 -6.00 6.26 -3.71
CA ILE A 87 -6.55 5.51 -2.60
C ILE A 87 -5.45 5.28 -1.56
N LEU A 88 -5.50 6.06 -0.48
CA LEU A 88 -4.58 5.97 0.65
C LEU A 88 -5.18 5.31 1.89
N ASP A 89 -6.50 5.08 1.90
CA ASP A 89 -7.15 4.41 3.01
C ASP A 89 -6.97 2.89 2.94
N PRO A 90 -6.81 2.22 4.10
CA PRO A 90 -6.78 0.77 4.13
C PRO A 90 -8.09 0.18 3.58
N PRO A 91 -8.07 -1.02 2.98
CA PRO A 91 -9.30 -1.69 2.58
C PRO A 91 -10.19 -1.95 3.79
N GLN A 92 -11.52 -1.86 3.60
CA GLN A 92 -12.48 -2.07 4.68
C GLN A 92 -12.38 -3.50 5.22
N GLN A 93 -12.42 -3.64 6.55
CA GLN A 93 -12.37 -4.93 7.21
C GLN A 93 -13.63 -5.74 6.87
N LEU A 94 -13.44 -7.03 6.58
CA LEU A 94 -14.51 -8.01 6.62
C LEU A 94 -14.90 -8.22 8.08
N SER A 95 -15.78 -7.37 8.61
CA SER A 95 -16.46 -7.66 9.87
C SER A 95 -17.53 -8.71 9.58
N THR A 96 -17.16 -10.00 9.62
CA THR A 96 -18.19 -11.04 9.76
C THR A 96 -18.84 -10.86 11.14
N PRO A 97 -20.18 -10.83 11.26
CA PRO A 97 -20.86 -10.52 12.52
C PRO A 97 -20.52 -11.44 13.71
N ASN A 98 -19.88 -12.59 13.45
CA ASN A 98 -19.54 -13.59 14.45
C ASN A 98 -18.06 -13.60 14.88
N ASP A 99 -17.21 -12.69 14.38
CA ASP A 99 -15.75 -12.77 14.60
C ASP A 99 -15.21 -11.56 15.38
N SER A 100 -15.90 -11.21 16.47
CA SER A 100 -15.51 -10.13 17.39
C SER A 100 -14.25 -10.43 18.23
N SER A 101 -13.47 -11.46 17.89
CA SER A 101 -12.25 -11.84 18.62
C SER A 101 -11.02 -12.16 17.77
N ASN A 102 -11.10 -12.23 16.44
CA ASN A 102 -9.92 -12.47 15.60
C ASN A 102 -9.53 -11.22 14.81
N VAL A 103 -8.79 -10.36 15.47
CA VAL A 103 -7.90 -9.40 14.78
C VAL A 103 -6.89 -10.24 14.00
N ASN A 104 -7.15 -10.46 12.70
CA ASN A 104 -6.23 -11.26 11.88
C ASN A 104 -4.91 -10.47 11.76
N PRO A 105 -3.78 -10.96 12.29
CA PRO A 105 -2.53 -10.20 12.37
C PRO A 105 -1.99 -9.76 11.01
N GLN A 106 -2.38 -10.47 9.93
CA GLN A 106 -2.06 -10.06 8.57
C GLN A 106 -2.85 -8.83 8.12
N GLN A 107 -4.10 -8.65 8.58
CA GLN A 107 -4.91 -7.45 8.29
C GLN A 107 -4.32 -6.20 8.91
N ASP A 108 -3.85 -6.29 10.16
CA ASP A 108 -3.14 -5.21 10.85
C ASP A 108 -1.88 -4.78 10.08
N LEU A 109 -1.17 -5.72 9.47
CA LEU A 109 0.02 -5.41 8.69
C LEU A 109 -0.30 -4.53 7.48
N LEU A 110 -1.34 -4.84 6.71
CA LEU A 110 -1.73 -4.02 5.56
C LEU A 110 -2.18 -2.62 5.99
N ALA A 111 -2.95 -2.51 7.07
CA ALA A 111 -3.36 -1.22 7.61
C ALA A 111 -2.14 -0.37 8.02
N LYS A 112 -1.15 -0.97 8.68
CA LYS A 112 0.13 -0.32 9.03
C LYS A 112 0.90 0.13 7.79
N PHE A 113 0.90 -0.66 6.71
CA PHE A 113 1.51 -0.26 5.45
C PHE A 113 0.82 0.94 4.81
N TYR A 114 -0.51 1.03 4.86
CA TYR A 114 -1.23 2.21 4.37
C TYR A 114 -0.95 3.46 5.21
N LEU A 115 -0.83 3.32 6.53
CA LEU A 115 -0.38 4.42 7.40
C LEU A 115 1.04 4.88 7.05
N LEU A 116 1.97 3.94 6.87
CA LEU A 116 3.34 4.23 6.45
C LEU A 116 3.36 4.91 5.08
N LEU A 117 2.62 4.37 4.11
CA LEU A 117 2.48 4.92 2.77
C LEU A 117 2.00 6.37 2.83
N ASN A 118 0.92 6.65 3.55
CA ASN A 118 0.42 8.01 3.69
C ASN A 118 1.49 8.94 4.28
N ARG A 119 2.17 8.50 5.36
CA ARG A 119 3.18 9.33 6.01
C ARG A 119 4.40 9.61 5.14
N VAL A 120 4.86 8.62 4.39
CA VAL A 120 5.99 8.75 3.45
C VAL A 120 5.67 9.77 2.35
N PHE A 121 4.46 9.70 1.79
CA PHE A 121 4.01 10.64 0.75
C PHE A 121 3.65 12.03 1.28
N GLU A 122 3.50 12.21 2.60
CA GLU A 122 3.37 13.51 3.25
C GLU A 122 4.72 14.16 3.56
N ILE A 123 5.73 13.37 3.97
CA ILE A 123 7.05 13.91 4.36
C ILE A 123 7.87 14.30 3.13
N TRP A 124 7.78 13.53 2.04
CA TRP A 124 8.57 13.74 0.82
C TRP A 124 7.73 14.37 -0.30
N GLN A 125 7.09 15.52 -0.03
CA GLN A 125 6.33 16.29 -1.04
C GLN A 125 7.20 17.16 -1.93
#